data_AF-A0ABD1VM24-F1
#
_entry.id   AF-A0ABD1VM24-F1
#
_cell.length_a   1.000
_cell.length_b   1.000
_cell.length_c   1.000
_cell.angle_alpha   90.00
_cell.angle_beta   90.00
_cell.angle_gamma   90.00
#
_symmetry.space_group_name_H-M   'P 1'
#
loop_
_entity.id
_entity.type
_entity.pdbx_description
1 polymer ?
#
loop_
_entity_poly.entity_id
_entity_poly.type
_entity_poly.pdbx_seq_one_letter_code
_entity_poly.pdbx_strand_id
1 'polypeptide(L)'
;MYKDVRAAVDLCHRDGWRTMLVVPELEREVELLWELRDTCKQLQLLRNERDHIEDEIHHLKWSIRFDGVNVDNEEELLAEIDKLKYRSEQVRLSHQQAQRECHRTFHKVWGQLMKTGYQNSRFAHQVERFACLYTSQVTNLSLYSPNKYYRPGEDFMPHEIVILAL
;
A
#
# COMPACT_ATOMS: atom_id res chain seq x y z
N MET A 1 -3.76 -14.59 19.92
CA MET A 1 -2.83 -13.74 19.15
C MET A 1 -2.08 -12.72 20.01
N TYR A 2 -2.69 -11.67 20.56
CA TYR A 2 -1.91 -10.60 21.23
C TYR A 2 -1.10 -11.05 22.47
N LYS A 3 -1.58 -12.07 23.20
CA LYS A 3 -0.83 -12.64 24.34
C LYS A 3 0.32 -13.54 23.86
N ASP A 4 0.05 -14.39 22.88
CA ASP A 4 1.01 -15.37 22.36
C ASP A 4 2.14 -14.69 21.59
N VAL A 5 1.81 -13.70 20.78
CA VAL A 5 2.78 -12.90 20.02
C VAL A 5 3.64 -12.07 20.98
N ARG A 6 3.05 -11.42 21.99
CA ARG A 6 3.83 -10.62 22.94
C ARG A 6 4.78 -11.50 23.77
N ALA A 7 4.34 -12.68 24.20
CA ALA A 7 5.19 -13.64 24.90
C ALA A 7 6.33 -14.15 24.01
N ALA A 8 6.06 -14.48 22.74
CA ALA A 8 7.08 -14.91 21.79
C ALA A 8 8.09 -13.79 21.48
N VAL A 9 7.64 -12.54 21.43
CA VAL A 9 8.47 -11.36 21.20
C VAL A 9 9.36 -11.06 22.39
N ASP A 10 8.83 -11.21 23.59
CA ASP A 10 9.57 -11.10 24.83
C ASP A 10 10.70 -12.15 24.90
N LEU A 11 10.44 -13.39 24.47
CA LEU A 11 11.45 -14.45 24.36
C LEU A 11 12.47 -14.15 23.25
N CYS A 12 12.04 -13.56 22.13
CA CYS A 12 12.95 -13.14 21.06
C CYS A 12 13.93 -12.04 21.53
N HIS A 13 13.43 -11.03 22.26
CA HIS A 13 14.26 -9.92 22.72
C HIS A 13 15.11 -10.26 23.93
N ARG A 14 14.62 -11.09 24.86
CA ARG A 14 15.36 -11.48 26.07
C ARG A 14 16.32 -12.65 25.82
N ASP A 15 15.86 -13.67 25.11
CA ASP A 15 16.53 -14.97 25.03
C ASP A 15 17.09 -15.26 23.63
N GLY A 16 16.89 -14.36 22.65
CA GLY A 16 17.46 -14.47 21.30
C GLY A 16 16.79 -15.50 20.39
N TRP A 17 15.61 -16.00 20.76
CA TRP A 17 14.88 -16.99 19.97
C TRP A 17 14.41 -16.41 18.62
N ARG A 18 14.48 -17.21 17.55
CA ARG A 18 13.88 -16.84 16.26
C ARG A 18 12.42 -17.26 16.23
N THR A 19 11.56 -16.35 15.83
CA THR A 19 10.11 -16.55 15.78
C THR A 19 9.62 -16.71 14.35
N MET A 20 8.67 -17.61 14.15
CA MET A 20 7.99 -17.79 12.87
C MET A 20 6.49 -17.83 13.10
N LEU A 21 5.72 -17.17 12.22
CA LEU A 21 4.28 -17.09 12.32
C LEU A 21 3.59 -17.91 11.22
N VAL A 22 2.58 -18.69 11.61
CA VAL A 22 1.70 -19.40 10.68
C VAL A 22 0.40 -18.62 10.55
N VAL A 23 0.07 -18.19 9.33
CA VAL A 23 -1.12 -17.38 9.01
C VAL A 23 -1.93 -18.10 7.94
N PRO A 24 -2.88 -18.98 8.31
CA PRO A 24 -3.64 -19.79 7.35
C PRO A 24 -4.36 -18.97 6.28
N GLU A 25 -4.85 -17.78 6.63
CA GLU A 25 -5.56 -16.87 5.74
C GLU A 25 -4.70 -16.35 4.58
N LEU A 26 -3.37 -16.40 4.72
CA LEU A 26 -2.41 -15.91 3.73
C LEU A 26 -2.55 -16.64 2.39
N GLU A 27 -2.86 -17.94 2.41
CA GLU A 27 -2.98 -18.75 1.19
C GLU A 27 -4.07 -18.18 0.27
N ARG A 28 -5.26 -17.94 0.85
CA ARG A 28 -6.37 -17.34 0.11
C ARG A 28 -6.08 -15.91 -0.33
N GLU A 29 -5.39 -15.13 0.49
CA GLU A 29 -5.04 -13.74 0.15
C GLU A 29 -4.08 -13.68 -1.04
N VAL A 30 -3.08 -14.57 -1.10
CA VAL A 30 -2.11 -14.64 -2.21
C VAL A 30 -2.79 -15.08 -3.51
N GLU A 31 -3.69 -16.06 -3.47
CA GLU A 31 -4.49 -16.47 -4.65
C GLU A 31 -5.27 -15.29 -5.23
N LEU A 32 -6.01 -14.58 -4.38
CA LEU A 32 -6.82 -13.44 -4.81
C LEU A 32 -5.97 -12.28 -5.34
N LEU A 33 -4.81 -12.01 -4.73
CA LEU A 33 -3.88 -11.00 -5.21
C LEU A 33 -3.34 -11.33 -6.61
N TRP A 34 -3.13 -12.61 -6.90
CA TRP A 34 -2.71 -13.05 -8.23
C TRP A 34 -3.80 -12.83 -9.28
N GLU A 35 -5.05 -13.14 -8.94
CA GLU A 35 -6.22 -12.92 -9.80
C GLU A 35 -6.48 -11.43 -10.05
N LEU A 36 -6.36 -10.59 -9.01
CA LEU A 36 -6.66 -9.16 -9.05
C LEU A 36 -5.47 -8.29 -9.45
N ARG A 37 -4.37 -8.86 -9.93
CA ARG A 37 -3.13 -8.14 -10.26
C ARG A 37 -3.38 -6.92 -11.18
N ASP A 38 -4.25 -7.07 -12.17
CA ASP A 38 -4.52 -6.03 -13.16
C ASP A 38 -5.40 -4.92 -12.58
N THR A 39 -6.36 -5.27 -11.70
CA THR A 39 -7.13 -4.31 -10.91
C THR A 39 -6.22 -3.53 -9.94
N CYS A 40 -5.26 -4.19 -9.30
CA CYS A 40 -4.28 -3.53 -8.43
C CYS A 40 -3.42 -2.52 -9.20
N LYS A 41 -2.98 -2.87 -10.42
CA LYS A 41 -2.28 -1.92 -11.32
C LYS A 41 -3.16 -0.74 -11.70
N GLN A 42 -4.42 -0.98 -12.03
CA GLN A 42 -5.36 0.11 -12.35
C GLN A 42 -5.57 1.04 -11.14
N LEU A 43 -5.69 0.50 -9.94
CA LEU A 43 -5.78 1.29 -8.71
C LEU A 43 -4.51 2.12 -8.46
N GLN A 44 -3.33 1.61 -8.80
CA GLN A 44 -2.08 2.36 -8.74
C GLN A 44 -2.07 3.50 -9.76
N LEU A 45 -2.47 3.25 -11.01
CA LEU A 45 -2.54 4.27 -12.05
C LEU A 45 -3.51 5.41 -11.69
N LEU A 46 -4.71 5.08 -11.19
CA LEU A 46 -5.68 6.08 -10.75
C LEU A 46 -5.16 6.95 -9.59
N ARG A 47 -4.34 6.37 -8.70
CA ARG A 47 -3.69 7.14 -7.63
C ARG A 47 -2.65 8.10 -8.19
N ASN A 48 -1.76 7.60 -9.05
CA ASN A 48 -0.73 8.43 -9.68
C ASN A 48 -1.35 9.58 -10.50
N GLU A 49 -2.45 9.31 -11.23
CA GLU A 49 -3.18 10.34 -11.97
C GLU A 49 -3.77 11.39 -11.03
N ARG A 50 -4.40 10.97 -9.92
CA ARG A 50 -4.92 11.90 -8.92
C ARG A 50 -3.81 12.76 -8.33
N ASP A 51 -2.71 12.15 -7.92
CA ASP A 51 -1.59 12.86 -7.28
C ASP A 51 -0.99 13.89 -8.25
N HIS A 52 -0.85 13.52 -9.53
CA HIS A 52 -0.40 14.43 -10.59
C HIS A 52 -1.35 15.64 -10.78
N ILE A 53 -2.66 15.40 -10.83
CA ILE A 53 -3.66 16.48 -10.96
C ILE A 53 -3.65 17.40 -9.71
N GLU A 54 -3.49 16.83 -8.51
CA GLU A 54 -3.38 17.60 -7.27
C GLU A 54 -2.14 18.50 -7.29
N ASP A 55 -1.00 17.98 -7.75
CA ASP A 55 0.24 18.76 -7.90
C ASP A 55 0.07 19.90 -8.91
N GLU A 56 -0.55 19.66 -10.07
CA GLU A 56 -0.86 20.71 -11.06
C GLU A 56 -1.74 21.81 -10.47
N ILE A 57 -2.80 21.44 -9.74
CA ILE A 57 -3.68 22.40 -9.05
C ILE A 57 -2.89 23.22 -8.03
N HIS A 58 -1.99 22.60 -7.27
CA HIS A 58 -1.17 23.30 -6.30
C HIS A 58 -0.20 24.28 -6.96
N HIS A 59 0.43 23.88 -8.07
CA HIS A 59 1.31 24.75 -8.85
C HIS A 59 0.57 25.96 -9.41
N LEU A 60 -0.59 25.77 -10.05
CA LEU A 60 -1.38 26.87 -10.61
C LEU A 60 -1.83 27.84 -9.52
N LYS A 61 -2.31 27.33 -8.38
CA LYS A 61 -2.67 28.17 -7.21
C LYS A 61 -1.47 28.94 -6.67
N TRP A 62 -0.29 28.33 -6.66
CA TRP A 62 0.93 28.99 -6.19
C TRP A 62 1.34 30.12 -7.13
N SER A 63 1.33 29.88 -8.44
CA SER A 63 1.60 30.92 -9.45
C SER A 63 0.64 32.11 -9.35
N ILE A 64 -0.67 31.89 -9.19
CA ILE A 64 -1.64 32.98 -8.99
C ILE A 64 -1.27 33.83 -7.76
N ARG A 65 -0.88 33.19 -6.64
CA ARG A 65 -0.60 33.90 -5.38
C ARG A 65 0.72 34.66 -5.36
N PHE A 66 1.74 34.19 -6.08
CA PHE A 66 3.12 34.68 -5.91
C PHE A 66 3.77 35.23 -7.18
N ASP A 67 3.37 34.81 -8.38
CA ASP A 67 4.03 35.24 -9.64
C ASP A 67 3.50 36.57 -10.22
N GLY A 68 2.61 37.28 -9.51
CA GLY A 68 2.12 38.59 -9.97
C GLY A 68 1.41 38.50 -11.33
N VAL A 69 0.52 37.52 -11.48
CA VAL A 69 -0.23 37.26 -12.71
C VAL A 69 -1.07 38.49 -13.09
N ASN A 70 -0.99 38.94 -14.34
CA ASN A 70 -1.87 39.99 -14.90
C ASN A 70 -3.33 39.56 -14.74
N VAL A 71 -4.21 40.50 -14.37
CA VAL A 71 -5.64 40.25 -14.08
C VAL A 71 -6.35 39.46 -15.20
N ASP A 72 -5.95 39.66 -16.46
CA ASP A 72 -6.51 38.94 -17.62
C ASP A 72 -6.16 37.44 -17.67
N ASN A 73 -5.03 37.03 -17.10
CA ASN A 73 -4.61 35.62 -17.04
C ASN A 73 -5.16 34.91 -15.80
N GLU A 74 -5.61 35.65 -14.78
CA GLU A 74 -6.11 35.06 -13.54
C GLU A 74 -7.43 34.30 -13.75
N GLU A 75 -8.36 34.87 -14.51
CA GLU A 75 -9.64 34.22 -14.83
C GLU A 75 -9.45 32.94 -15.65
N GLU A 76 -8.50 32.93 -16.60
CA GLU A 76 -8.17 31.74 -17.41
C GLU A 76 -7.55 30.63 -16.57
N LEU A 77 -6.63 30.96 -15.66
CA LEU A 77 -6.02 30.00 -14.74
C LEU A 77 -7.04 29.43 -13.75
N LEU A 78 -7.97 30.26 -13.26
CA LEU A 78 -9.06 29.79 -12.39
C LEU A 78 -10.00 28.83 -13.12
N ALA A 79 -10.34 29.12 -14.39
CA ALA A 79 -11.12 28.22 -15.22
C ALA A 79 -10.41 26.88 -15.44
N GLU A 80 -9.09 26.89 -15.63
CA GLU A 80 -8.30 25.66 -15.77
C GLU A 80 -8.25 24.85 -14.47
N ILE A 81 -8.08 25.52 -13.33
CA ILE A 81 -8.16 24.89 -12.00
C ILE A 81 -9.51 24.20 -11.81
N ASP A 82 -10.61 24.80 -12.23
CA ASP A 82 -11.95 24.20 -12.09
C ASP A 82 -12.15 22.99 -13.00
N LYS A 83 -11.58 22.98 -14.22
CA LYS A 83 -11.52 21.78 -15.07
C LYS A 83 -10.72 20.66 -14.40
N LEU A 84 -9.54 20.97 -13.84
CA LEU A 84 -8.70 20.00 -13.14
C LEU A 84 -9.38 19.44 -11.90
N LYS A 85 -10.08 20.28 -11.11
CA LYS A 85 -10.89 19.81 -9.98
C LYS A 85 -12.00 18.85 -10.43
N TYR A 86 -12.70 19.17 -11.52
CA TYR A 86 -13.73 18.29 -12.06
C TYR A 86 -13.15 16.93 -12.46
N ARG A 87 -12.00 16.93 -13.14
CA ARG A 87 -11.28 15.68 -13.49
C ARG A 87 -10.83 14.91 -12.24
N SER A 88 -10.27 15.59 -11.24
CA SER A 88 -9.85 14.99 -9.98
C SER A 88 -11.01 14.27 -9.27
N GLU A 89 -12.19 14.90 -9.26
CA GLU A 89 -13.39 14.28 -8.69
C GLU A 89 -13.84 13.03 -9.47
N GLN A 90 -13.75 13.03 -10.81
CA GLN A 90 -14.04 11.84 -11.61
C GLN A 90 -13.08 10.69 -11.32
N VAL A 91 -11.78 10.98 -11.22
CA VAL A 91 -10.74 10.00 -10.86
C VAL A 91 -10.97 9.48 -9.44
N ARG A 92 -11.29 10.36 -8.49
CA ARG A 92 -11.59 10.01 -7.09
C ARG A 92 -12.77 9.03 -6.98
N LEU A 93 -13.86 9.29 -7.71
CA LEU A 93 -15.03 8.40 -7.73
C LEU A 93 -14.69 7.03 -8.34
N SER A 94 -13.98 7.03 -9.46
CA SER A 94 -13.54 5.80 -10.14
C SER A 94 -12.62 4.97 -9.25
N HIS A 95 -11.66 5.61 -8.57
CA HIS A 95 -10.77 4.99 -7.60
C HIS A 95 -11.55 4.39 -6.43
N GLN A 96 -12.48 5.14 -5.85
CA GLN A 96 -13.29 4.66 -4.73
C GLN A 96 -14.15 3.46 -5.12
N GLN A 97 -14.72 3.45 -6.32
CA GLN A 97 -15.50 2.33 -6.83
C GLN A 97 -14.63 1.08 -7.03
N ALA A 98 -13.51 1.21 -7.74
CA ALA A 98 -12.58 0.11 -7.97
C ALA A 98 -12.01 -0.45 -6.66
N GLN A 99 -11.73 0.43 -5.67
CA GLN A 99 -11.25 0.01 -4.36
C GLN A 99 -12.32 -0.78 -3.61
N ARG A 100 -13.58 -0.36 -3.64
CA ARG A 100 -14.69 -1.08 -3.01
C ARG A 100 -14.91 -2.44 -3.64
N GLU A 101 -14.83 -2.53 -4.97
CA GLU A 101 -14.96 -3.80 -5.68
C GLU A 101 -13.85 -4.77 -5.30
N CYS A 102 -12.59 -4.31 -5.33
CA CYS A 102 -11.43 -5.08 -4.88
C CYS A 102 -11.59 -5.53 -3.41
N HIS A 103 -12.01 -4.63 -2.51
CA HIS A 103 -12.24 -4.95 -1.09
C HIS A 103 -13.23 -6.08 -0.89
N ARG A 104 -14.31 -6.11 -1.67
CA ARG A 104 -15.38 -7.11 -1.55
C ARG A 104 -14.95 -8.50 -2.01
N THR A 105 -13.92 -8.60 -2.85
CA THR A 105 -13.38 -9.89 -3.33
C THR A 105 -12.64 -10.65 -2.25
N PHE A 106 -12.03 -9.93 -1.30
CA PHE A 106 -11.46 -10.51 -0.07
C PHE A 106 -12.60 -10.74 0.95
N HIS A 107 -12.52 -10.13 2.14
CA HIS A 107 -13.63 -10.20 3.10
C HIS A 107 -14.65 -9.09 2.86
N LYS A 108 -15.94 -9.44 2.76
CA LYS A 108 -17.05 -8.50 2.49
C LYS A 108 -17.06 -7.26 3.38
N VAL A 109 -16.68 -7.41 4.65
CA VAL A 109 -16.68 -6.33 5.65
C VAL A 109 -15.28 -5.76 5.87
N TRP A 110 -14.25 -6.62 5.91
CA TRP A 110 -12.92 -6.26 6.45
C TRP A 110 -11.88 -6.05 5.35
N GLY A 111 -12.11 -6.58 4.15
CA GLY A 111 -11.16 -6.51 3.04
C GLY A 111 -9.98 -7.45 3.21
N GLN A 112 -8.81 -6.95 2.84
CA GLN A 112 -7.53 -7.63 2.95
C GLN A 112 -7.08 -7.71 4.41
N LEU A 113 -6.44 -8.81 4.79
CA LEU A 113 -5.91 -8.98 6.14
C LEU A 113 -4.61 -8.19 6.31
N MET A 114 -3.75 -8.16 5.29
CA MET A 114 -2.44 -7.52 5.37
C MET A 114 -2.45 -6.03 5.02
N LYS A 115 -3.51 -5.53 4.37
CA LYS A 115 -3.59 -4.14 3.91
C LYS A 115 -4.87 -3.45 4.36
N THR A 116 -4.73 -2.17 4.71
CA THR A 116 -5.85 -1.25 4.91
C THR A 116 -5.79 -0.18 3.83
N GLY A 117 -6.40 -0.50 2.68
CA GLY A 117 -6.29 0.34 1.48
C GLY A 117 -4.88 0.31 0.89
N TYR A 118 -4.14 1.40 1.02
CA TYR A 118 -2.75 1.49 0.55
C TYR A 118 -1.71 1.12 1.63
N GLN A 119 -2.06 1.32 2.89
CA GLN A 119 -1.15 1.12 4.02
C GLN A 119 -1.20 -0.32 4.54
N ASN A 120 -0.15 -0.72 5.25
CA ASN A 120 -0.14 -1.99 5.98
C ASN A 120 -1.20 -1.97 7.08
N SER A 121 -1.91 -3.08 7.25
CA SER A 121 -2.83 -3.22 8.37
C SER A 121 -2.05 -3.31 9.69
N ARG A 122 -2.74 -3.10 10.81
CA ARG A 122 -2.14 -3.33 12.13
C ARG A 122 -1.63 -4.76 12.27
N PHE A 123 -2.34 -5.73 11.69
CA PHE A 123 -1.91 -7.13 11.70
C PHE A 123 -0.61 -7.30 10.90
N ALA A 124 -0.52 -6.76 9.69
CA ALA A 124 0.72 -6.82 8.90
C ALA A 124 1.92 -6.22 9.62
N HIS A 125 1.75 -5.06 10.26
CA HIS A 125 2.81 -4.47 11.09
C HIS A 125 3.24 -5.36 12.26
N GLN A 126 2.31 -6.12 12.84
CA GLN A 126 2.65 -7.10 13.87
C GLN A 126 3.43 -8.27 13.30
N VAL A 127 3.04 -8.79 12.13
CA VAL A 127 3.77 -9.88 11.47
C VAL A 127 5.19 -9.43 11.14
N GLU A 128 5.33 -8.26 10.49
CA GLU A 128 6.61 -7.65 10.11
C GLU A 128 7.54 -7.45 11.31
N ARG A 129 7.02 -6.94 12.43
CA ARG A 129 7.83 -6.64 13.62
C ARG A 129 8.22 -7.89 14.42
N PHE A 130 7.37 -8.91 14.43
CA PHE A 130 7.45 -9.97 15.44
C PHE A 130 7.79 -11.35 14.88
N ALA A 131 7.73 -11.55 13.56
CA ALA A 131 8.04 -12.82 12.93
C ALA A 131 9.25 -12.67 12.01
N CYS A 132 10.31 -13.44 12.24
CA CYS A 132 11.44 -13.51 11.31
C CYS A 132 11.03 -14.16 9.98
N LEU A 133 10.08 -15.10 10.04
CA LEU A 133 9.50 -15.78 8.89
C LEU A 133 7.98 -15.89 9.09
N TYR A 134 7.21 -15.92 8.01
CA TYR A 134 5.80 -16.24 8.06
C TYR A 134 5.38 -17.10 6.87
N THR A 135 4.36 -17.94 7.05
CA THR A 135 3.86 -18.83 6.01
C THR A 135 2.40 -19.22 6.29
N SER A 136 1.70 -19.78 5.30
CA SER A 136 0.33 -20.28 5.52
C SER A 136 0.28 -21.58 6.31
N GLN A 137 1.21 -22.49 6.06
CA GLN A 137 1.27 -23.82 6.67
C GLN A 137 2.71 -24.22 6.98
N VAL A 138 2.93 -24.96 8.08
CA VAL A 138 4.27 -25.41 8.50
C VAL A 138 4.91 -26.35 7.47
N THR A 139 4.09 -27.12 6.77
CA THR A 139 4.50 -28.02 5.68
C THR A 139 5.22 -27.28 4.55
N ASN A 140 5.00 -25.99 4.36
CA ASN A 140 5.71 -25.21 3.35
C ASN A 140 7.23 -25.19 3.59
N LEU A 141 7.69 -25.38 4.83
CA LEU A 141 9.12 -25.49 5.13
C LEU A 141 9.75 -26.77 4.60
N SER A 142 8.99 -27.86 4.45
CA SER A 142 9.54 -29.12 3.93
C SER A 142 9.86 -29.06 2.44
N LEU A 143 9.38 -28.02 1.74
CA LEU A 143 9.71 -27.74 0.35
C LEU A 143 11.11 -27.12 0.20
N TYR A 144 11.72 -26.70 1.31
CA TYR A 144 13.04 -26.07 1.32
C TYR A 144 14.08 -26.97 1.99
N SER A 145 15.33 -26.81 1.57
CA SER A 145 16.46 -27.47 2.23
C SER A 145 16.56 -27.05 3.69
N PRO A 146 16.83 -27.97 4.64
CA PRO A 146 17.11 -27.64 6.04
C PRO A 146 18.28 -26.66 6.22
N ASN A 147 19.19 -26.60 5.25
CA ASN A 147 20.36 -25.71 5.27
C ASN A 147 20.11 -24.37 4.54
N LYS A 148 18.85 -24.04 4.21
CA LYS A 148 18.51 -22.80 3.50
C LYS A 148 18.73 -21.58 4.40
N TYR A 149 19.48 -20.61 3.89
CA TYR A 149 19.60 -19.29 4.48
C TYR A 149 18.48 -18.38 3.97
N TYR A 150 17.63 -17.91 4.88
CA TYR A 150 16.62 -16.90 4.57
C TYR A 150 17.25 -15.51 4.71
N ARG A 151 17.19 -14.72 3.65
CA ARG A 151 17.65 -13.32 3.65
C ARG A 151 16.43 -12.42 3.46
N PRO A 152 16.28 -11.36 4.27
CA PRO A 152 15.27 -10.34 3.99
C PRO A 152 15.61 -9.63 2.67
N GLY A 153 14.61 -9.03 2.04
CA GLY A 153 14.84 -8.08 0.95
C GLY A 153 15.53 -6.81 1.47
N GLU A 154 15.97 -5.96 0.55
CA GLU A 154 16.45 -4.62 0.91
C GLU A 154 15.28 -3.76 1.41
N ASP A 155 15.49 -3.10 2.54
CA ASP A 155 14.55 -2.09 3.05
C ASP A 155 14.77 -0.79 2.27
N PHE A 156 13.70 -0.23 1.70
CA PHE A 156 13.77 1.01 0.93
C PHE A 156 13.10 2.17 1.67
N MET A 157 13.81 3.29 1.72
CA MET A 157 13.29 4.58 2.16
C MET A 157 12.56 5.28 1.00
N PRO A 158 11.61 6.20 1.27
CA PRO A 158 10.83 6.86 0.21
C PRO A 158 11.67 7.53 -0.89
N HIS A 159 12.84 8.08 -0.56
CA HIS A 159 13.72 8.72 -1.53
C HIS A 159 14.51 7.72 -2.39
N GLU A 160 14.72 6.49 -1.90
CA GLU A 160 15.39 5.41 -2.64
C GLU A 160 14.44 4.78 -3.65
N ILE A 161 13.14 4.67 -3.31
CA ILE A 161 12.10 4.17 -4.21
C ILE A 161 12.05 5.00 -5.49
N VAL A 162 12.19 6.33 -5.40
CA VAL A 162 12.18 7.23 -6.57
C VAL A 162 13.36 6.94 -7.51
N ILE A 163 14.52 6.58 -6.95
CA ILE A 163 15.73 6.31 -7.73
C ILE A 163 15.64 4.94 -8.42
N LEU A 164 15.05 3.95 -7.75
CA LEU A 164 14.97 2.56 -8.20
C LEU A 164 13.73 2.24 -9.04
N ALA A 165 12.73 3.13 -9.09
CA ALA A 165 11.55 2.99 -9.92
C ALA A 165 11.76 3.36 -11.41
N LEU A 166 13.02 3.61 -11.82
CA LEU A 166 13.49 3.75 -13.20
C LEU A 166 13.96 2.39 -13.77
#